data_AF-A0A957ZXF0-F1
#
_entry.id   AF-A0A957ZXF0-F1
#
_cell.length_a   1.000
_cell.length_b   1.000
_cell.length_c   1.000
_cell.angle_alpha   90.00
_cell.angle_beta   90.00
_cell.angle_gamma   90.00
#
_symmetry.space_group_name_H-M   'P 1'
#
loop_
_entity.id
_entity.type
_entity.pdbx_description
1 polymer ?
#
loop_
_entity_poly.entity_id
_entity_poly.type
_entity_poly.pdbx_seq_one_letter_code
_entity_poly.pdbx_strand_id
1 'polypeptide(L)'
;HSPHPDQQKQSIFVAQAPRMTDAAAPAGDAAAARPQSLSRDCYLLFADRQGTARALHRELTGRGARVVAVTAGEHFHREQDDRFTVDPTSKEDLVALFAALEADHLVPTTVVHAWSLDHPVVASLTDDPLSPDALVAAQTTGVFHAFALVQVLAAASFAEPARVVFLTRHSVQVTETDCPTGLTAAPLRGLVRVTRNERLAQRWIQIDLAAT
;
A
#
# COMPACT_ATOMS: atom_id res chain seq x y z
N HIS A 1 61.30 21.18 -1.98
CA HIS A 1 60.37 20.04 -2.07
C HIS A 1 59.01 20.50 -1.58
N SER A 2 58.10 20.78 -2.51
CA SER A 2 56.70 21.11 -2.21
C SER A 2 55.92 19.83 -1.90
N PRO A 3 54.99 19.81 -0.93
CA PRO A 3 54.00 18.76 -0.84
C PRO A 3 52.77 19.11 -1.71
N HIS A 4 52.39 18.15 -2.55
CA HIS A 4 51.19 18.14 -3.38
C HIS A 4 49.94 17.90 -2.50
N PRO A 5 48.80 18.57 -2.75
CA PRO A 5 47.52 18.21 -2.14
C PRO A 5 46.79 17.14 -2.98
N ASP A 6 45.73 16.59 -2.39
CA ASP A 6 44.74 15.64 -2.92
C ASP A 6 44.92 14.15 -2.57
N GLN A 7 44.47 13.82 -1.36
CA GLN A 7 43.83 12.53 -1.08
C GLN A 7 42.40 12.77 -0.62
N GLN A 8 41.46 12.77 -1.57
CA GLN A 8 40.04 12.60 -1.27
C GLN A 8 39.81 11.21 -0.68
N LYS A 9 39.52 11.15 0.62
CA LYS A 9 39.10 9.91 1.30
C LYS A 9 37.63 9.64 0.98
N GLN A 10 37.35 8.78 0.00
CA GLN A 10 36.03 8.20 -0.14
C GLN A 10 35.82 7.15 0.96
N SER A 11 34.84 7.38 1.83
CA SER A 11 34.44 6.46 2.88
C SER A 11 33.23 5.68 2.39
N ILE A 12 33.37 4.37 2.18
CA ILE A 12 32.26 3.48 1.86
C ILE A 12 31.74 2.91 3.18
N PHE A 13 30.50 3.24 3.55
CA PHE A 13 29.81 2.61 4.67
C PHE A 13 29.09 1.34 4.17
N VAL A 14 29.70 0.18 4.42
CA VAL A 14 29.04 -1.12 4.25
C VAL A 14 28.40 -1.49 5.59
N ALA A 15 27.07 -1.44 5.67
CA ALA A 15 26.34 -1.98 6.81
C ALA A 15 26.12 -3.49 6.59
N GLN A 16 26.92 -4.32 7.27
CA GLN A 16 26.60 -5.74 7.43
C GLN A 16 25.54 -5.90 8.52
N ALA A 17 24.39 -6.48 8.16
CA ALA A 17 23.41 -6.90 9.15
C ALA A 17 24.00 -8.04 10.01
N PRO A 18 23.73 -8.09 11.32
CA PRO A 18 24.13 -9.22 12.15
C PRO A 18 23.43 -10.47 11.63
N ARG A 19 24.16 -11.59 11.52
CA ARG A 19 23.55 -12.91 11.30
C ARG A 19 22.58 -13.17 12.46
N MET A 20 21.29 -13.26 12.13
CA MET A 20 20.28 -13.72 13.09
C MET A 20 20.53 -15.20 13.34
N THR A 21 21.20 -15.51 14.46
CA THR A 21 21.10 -16.83 15.07
C THR A 21 19.64 -17.09 15.43
N ASP A 22 19.19 -18.29 15.06
CA ASP A 22 17.85 -18.85 15.19
C ASP A 22 17.21 -18.49 16.55
N ALA A 23 16.42 -17.42 16.56
CA ALA A 23 15.69 -16.97 17.72
C ALA A 23 14.35 -17.70 17.71
N ALA A 24 14.23 -18.69 18.59
CA ALA A 24 13.00 -19.44 18.83
C ALA A 24 11.78 -18.52 18.84
N ALA A 25 10.78 -18.87 18.02
CA ALA A 25 9.53 -18.16 17.93
C ALA A 25 8.92 -17.93 19.32
N PRO A 26 8.50 -16.71 19.69
CA PRO A 26 7.71 -16.55 20.90
C PRO A 26 6.39 -17.28 20.67
N ALA A 27 6.11 -18.27 21.51
CA ALA A 27 4.80 -18.89 21.62
C ALA A 27 3.79 -17.80 22.00
N GLY A 28 3.15 -17.21 21.00
CA GLY A 28 2.08 -16.24 21.17
C GLY A 28 0.82 -16.98 21.61
N ASP A 29 0.40 -16.70 22.84
CA ASP A 29 -0.89 -17.07 23.38
C ASP A 29 -1.99 -16.59 22.42
N ALA A 30 -2.53 -17.51 21.62
CA ALA A 30 -3.63 -17.27 20.71
C ALA A 30 -4.94 -17.19 21.52
N ALA A 31 -5.03 -16.19 22.39
CA ALA A 31 -6.30 -15.77 22.94
C ALA A 31 -7.14 -15.22 21.78
N ALA A 32 -8.11 -16.02 21.34
CA ALA A 32 -9.09 -15.65 20.32
C ALA A 32 -9.70 -14.29 20.65
N ALA A 33 -9.27 -13.25 19.93
CA ALA A 33 -9.85 -11.92 20.03
C ALA A 33 -11.32 -12.03 19.63
N ARG A 34 -12.25 -11.80 20.58
CA ARG A 34 -13.67 -11.59 20.26
C ARG A 34 -13.76 -10.56 19.13
N PRO A 35 -14.55 -10.77 18.07
CA PRO A 35 -14.69 -9.78 17.01
C PRO A 35 -15.21 -8.49 17.64
N GLN A 36 -14.34 -7.47 17.66
CA GLN A 36 -14.72 -6.13 18.09
C GLN A 36 -15.71 -5.58 17.07
N SER A 37 -16.83 -5.02 17.53
CA SER A 37 -17.79 -4.33 16.65
C SER A 37 -17.08 -3.18 15.94
N LEU A 38 -17.10 -3.17 14.61
CA LEU A 38 -16.48 -2.12 13.80
C LEU A 38 -17.48 -1.03 13.39
N SER A 39 -18.61 -0.90 14.12
CA SER A 39 -19.74 -0.05 13.74
C SER A 39 -19.44 1.46 13.65
N ARG A 40 -18.27 1.90 14.14
CA ARG A 40 -17.80 3.28 14.01
C ARG A 40 -16.70 3.45 12.96
N ASP A 41 -16.20 2.36 12.39
CA ASP A 41 -15.14 2.41 11.40
C ASP A 41 -15.70 2.64 10.00
N CYS A 42 -14.98 3.47 9.24
CA CYS A 42 -15.20 3.65 7.82
C CYS A 42 -13.94 3.21 7.07
N TYR A 43 -14.08 2.25 6.17
CA TYR A 43 -13.00 1.72 5.34
C TYR A 43 -13.13 2.24 3.92
N LEU A 44 -12.07 2.85 3.39
CA LEU A 44 -11.93 3.13 1.98
C LEU A 44 -11.05 2.06 1.34
N LEU A 45 -11.58 1.29 0.39
CA LEU A 45 -10.89 0.18 -0.27
C LEU A 45 -10.62 0.52 -1.73
N PHE A 46 -9.37 0.77 -2.11
CA PHE A 46 -8.97 0.76 -3.52
C PHE A 46 -8.85 -0.70 -3.97
N ALA A 47 -9.91 -1.21 -4.61
CA ALA A 47 -10.18 -2.62 -4.78
C ALA A 47 -9.44 -3.26 -5.96
N ASP A 48 -8.77 -4.39 -5.73
CA ASP A 48 -8.22 -5.24 -6.79
C ASP A 48 -9.32 -5.96 -7.59
N ARG A 49 -8.98 -6.34 -8.82
CA ARG A 49 -9.86 -7.10 -9.71
C ARG A 49 -9.87 -8.60 -9.38
N GLN A 50 -8.84 -9.10 -8.70
CA GLN A 50 -8.73 -10.52 -8.32
C GLN A 50 -9.67 -10.93 -7.16
N GLY A 51 -10.29 -9.97 -6.47
CA GLY A 51 -11.35 -10.19 -5.49
C GLY A 51 -10.90 -10.29 -4.03
N THR A 52 -9.64 -9.97 -3.73
CA THR A 52 -9.14 -9.89 -2.34
C THR A 52 -9.89 -8.80 -1.57
N ALA A 53 -9.99 -7.60 -2.16
CA ALA A 53 -10.73 -6.46 -1.63
C ALA A 53 -12.23 -6.76 -1.53
N ARG A 54 -12.80 -7.53 -2.46
CA ARG A 54 -14.20 -7.98 -2.37
C ARG A 54 -14.43 -8.92 -1.19
N ALA A 55 -13.49 -9.83 -0.91
CA ALA A 55 -13.55 -10.67 0.28
C ALA A 55 -13.44 -9.84 1.56
N LEU A 56 -12.50 -8.90 1.60
CA LEU A 56 -12.32 -7.97 2.72
C LEU A 56 -13.57 -7.10 2.95
N HIS A 57 -14.17 -6.57 1.88
CA HIS A 57 -15.41 -5.79 1.93
C HIS A 57 -16.53 -6.55 2.63
N ARG A 58 -16.78 -7.81 2.21
CA ARG A 58 -17.81 -8.65 2.83
C ARG A 58 -17.55 -8.90 4.31
N GLU A 59 -16.30 -9.20 4.67
CA GLU A 59 -15.92 -9.45 6.06
C GLU A 59 -16.10 -8.22 6.95
N LEU A 60 -15.64 -7.05 6.49
CA LEU A 60 -15.75 -5.80 7.24
C LEU A 60 -17.22 -5.37 7.41
N THR A 61 -18.01 -5.49 6.35
CA THR A 61 -19.46 -5.20 6.38
C THR A 61 -20.17 -6.16 7.35
N GLY A 62 -19.82 -7.45 7.33
CA GLY A 62 -20.37 -8.44 8.26
C GLY A 62 -20.04 -8.16 9.73
N ARG A 63 -18.98 -7.41 10.00
CA ARG A 63 -18.59 -6.92 11.34
C ARG A 63 -19.17 -5.55 11.68
N GLY A 64 -20.02 -5.00 10.81
CA GLY A 64 -20.74 -3.74 11.01
C GLY A 64 -20.00 -2.48 10.55
N ALA A 65 -18.82 -2.58 9.92
CA ALA A 65 -18.10 -1.42 9.41
C ALA A 65 -18.82 -0.82 8.19
N ARG A 66 -18.66 0.50 8.00
CA ARG A 66 -18.96 1.14 6.71
C ARG A 66 -17.79 0.89 5.77
N VAL A 67 -18.07 0.52 4.53
CA VAL A 67 -17.04 0.21 3.54
C VAL A 67 -17.37 0.93 2.25
N VAL A 68 -16.43 1.68 1.71
CA VAL A 68 -16.48 2.31 0.41
C VAL A 68 -15.46 1.64 -0.50
N ALA A 69 -15.87 1.18 -1.68
CA ALA A 69 -14.99 0.58 -2.66
C ALA A 69 -14.66 1.55 -3.81
N VAL A 70 -13.41 1.54 -4.24
CA VAL A 70 -12.90 2.37 -5.33
C VAL A 70 -12.22 1.50 -6.37
N THR A 71 -12.68 1.57 -7.61
CA THR A 71 -12.05 0.93 -8.76
C THR A 71 -11.25 1.91 -9.60
N ALA A 72 -10.17 1.45 -10.22
CA ALA A 72 -9.42 2.26 -11.18
C ALA A 72 -10.20 2.36 -12.50
N GLY A 73 -10.29 3.56 -13.07
CA GLY A 73 -10.95 3.81 -14.36
C GLY A 73 -10.39 5.06 -15.04
N GLU A 74 -11.19 5.68 -15.92
CA GLU A 74 -10.73 6.80 -16.75
C GLU A 74 -11.04 8.18 -16.17
N HIS A 75 -11.99 8.28 -15.25
CA HIS A 75 -12.39 9.52 -14.60
C HIS A 75 -13.18 9.26 -13.32
N PHE A 76 -13.26 10.27 -12.47
CA PHE A 76 -14.03 10.24 -11.24
C PHE A 76 -15.52 10.04 -11.55
N HIS A 77 -16.10 8.98 -10.99
CA HIS A 77 -17.52 8.68 -11.13
C HIS A 77 -18.05 7.96 -9.88
N ARG A 78 -19.19 8.43 -9.35
CA ARG A 78 -19.92 7.76 -8.27
C ARG A 78 -20.89 6.74 -8.89
N GLU A 79 -20.57 5.46 -8.74
CA GLU A 79 -21.41 4.38 -9.26
C GLU A 79 -22.61 4.12 -8.37
N GLN A 80 -22.39 4.10 -7.05
CA GLN A 80 -23.37 3.89 -5.99
C GLN A 80 -22.94 4.69 -4.76
N ASP A 81 -23.73 4.65 -3.68
CA ASP A 81 -23.43 5.42 -2.46
C ASP A 81 -22.08 5.06 -1.83
N ASP A 82 -21.67 3.81 -1.97
CA ASP A 82 -20.45 3.24 -1.40
C ASP A 82 -19.45 2.76 -2.48
N ARG A 83 -19.64 3.18 -3.74
CA ARG A 83 -18.80 2.74 -4.87
C ARG A 83 -18.43 3.87 -5.81
N PHE A 84 -17.13 4.00 -6.04
CA PHE A 84 -16.55 5.05 -6.87
C PHE A 84 -15.56 4.46 -7.87
N THR A 85 -15.39 5.15 -8.97
CA THR A 85 -14.29 4.95 -9.92
C THR A 85 -13.42 6.21 -9.93
N VAL A 86 -12.10 6.04 -10.03
CA VAL A 86 -11.09 7.11 -10.02
C VAL A 86 -10.04 6.83 -11.08
N ASP A 87 -9.60 7.85 -11.81
CA ASP A 87 -8.38 7.77 -12.62
C ASP A 87 -7.14 7.76 -11.72
N PRO A 88 -6.34 6.67 -11.72
CA PRO A 88 -5.13 6.58 -10.90
C PRO A 88 -4.06 7.64 -11.23
N THR A 89 -4.13 8.27 -12.42
CA THR A 89 -3.21 9.33 -12.85
C THR A 89 -3.69 10.74 -12.48
N SER A 90 -4.97 10.89 -12.13
CA SER A 90 -5.60 12.16 -11.79
C SER A 90 -5.58 12.39 -10.28
N LYS A 91 -4.74 13.34 -9.83
CA LYS A 91 -4.77 13.76 -8.42
C LYS A 91 -6.07 14.50 -8.11
N GLU A 92 -6.62 15.20 -9.10
CA GLU A 92 -7.89 15.92 -9.01
C GLU A 92 -9.06 14.97 -8.73
N ASP A 93 -9.08 13.80 -9.38
CA ASP A 93 -10.08 12.75 -9.12
C ASP A 93 -9.96 12.21 -7.70
N LEU A 94 -8.73 12.01 -7.22
CA LEU A 94 -8.49 11.57 -5.86
C LEU A 94 -8.96 12.63 -4.84
N VAL A 95 -8.75 13.92 -5.12
CA VAL A 95 -9.28 15.02 -4.29
C VAL A 95 -10.82 15.04 -4.34
N ALA A 96 -11.43 14.86 -5.51
CA ALA A 96 -12.88 14.81 -5.67
C ALA A 96 -13.50 13.64 -4.88
N LEU A 97 -12.84 12.48 -4.87
CA LEU A 97 -13.23 11.33 -4.04
C LEU A 97 -13.27 11.72 -2.56
N PHE A 98 -12.19 12.27 -2.01
CA PHE A 98 -12.17 12.64 -0.58
C PHE A 98 -13.19 13.73 -0.23
N ALA A 99 -13.44 14.69 -1.12
CA ALA A 99 -14.48 15.70 -0.93
C ALA A 99 -15.90 15.08 -0.92
N ALA A 100 -16.17 14.11 -1.81
CA ALA A 100 -17.44 13.39 -1.81
C ALA A 100 -17.63 12.57 -0.52
N LEU A 101 -16.58 11.91 -0.04
CA LEU A 101 -16.62 11.16 1.22
C LEU A 101 -16.87 12.07 2.44
N GLU A 102 -16.30 13.26 2.45
CA GLU A 102 -16.53 14.23 3.52
C GLU A 102 -17.98 14.72 3.53
N ALA A 103 -18.53 15.04 2.35
CA ALA A 103 -19.92 15.47 2.19
C ALA A 103 -20.93 14.39 2.65
N ASP A 104 -20.62 13.12 2.42
CA ASP A 104 -21.45 11.98 2.82
C ASP A 104 -21.21 11.52 4.28
N HIS A 105 -20.36 12.22 5.03
CA HIS A 105 -19.94 11.82 6.39
C HIS A 105 -19.33 10.40 6.44
N LEU A 106 -18.58 10.05 5.39
CA LEU A 106 -17.86 8.78 5.20
C LEU A 106 -16.34 8.96 5.33
N VAL A 107 -15.89 9.86 6.21
CA VAL A 107 -14.46 10.09 6.46
C VAL A 107 -13.78 8.78 6.87
N PRO A 108 -12.78 8.27 6.12
CA PRO A 108 -12.19 6.97 6.38
C PRO A 108 -11.35 6.95 7.66
N THR A 109 -11.59 5.97 8.54
CA THR A 109 -10.68 5.64 9.65
C THR A 109 -9.55 4.72 9.18
N THR A 110 -9.80 3.96 8.12
CA THR A 110 -8.80 3.11 7.47
C THR A 110 -8.90 3.20 5.94
N VAL A 111 -7.77 3.43 5.29
CA VAL A 111 -7.60 3.33 3.84
C VAL A 111 -6.82 2.06 3.53
N VAL A 112 -7.38 1.17 2.72
CA VAL A 112 -6.71 -0.03 2.22
C VAL A 112 -6.52 0.11 0.73
N HIS A 113 -5.28 0.02 0.29
CA HIS A 113 -4.91 0.13 -1.11
C HIS A 113 -4.47 -1.24 -1.63
N ALA A 114 -5.31 -1.84 -2.48
CA ALA A 114 -5.15 -3.20 -2.98
C ALA A 114 -4.89 -3.28 -4.49
N TRP A 115 -4.88 -2.15 -5.22
CA TRP A 115 -4.63 -2.18 -6.68
C TRP A 115 -3.30 -2.85 -7.06
N SER A 116 -2.27 -2.79 -6.20
CA SER A 116 -1.01 -3.49 -6.42
C SER A 116 -1.11 -5.01 -6.42
N LEU A 117 -2.22 -5.60 -5.99
CA LEU A 117 -2.46 -7.04 -6.12
C LEU A 117 -2.72 -7.46 -7.58
N ASP A 118 -3.14 -6.52 -8.44
CA ASP A 118 -3.34 -6.75 -9.87
C ASP A 118 -2.07 -6.58 -10.70
N HIS A 119 -0.93 -6.27 -10.07
CA HIS A 119 0.34 -6.06 -10.77
C HIS A 119 0.89 -7.36 -11.36
N PRO A 120 1.59 -7.29 -12.50
CA PRO A 120 2.17 -8.49 -13.11
C PRO A 120 3.20 -9.13 -12.19
N VAL A 121 3.15 -10.46 -12.10
CA VAL A 121 4.11 -11.30 -11.41
C VAL A 121 5.04 -11.97 -12.41
N VAL A 122 6.31 -12.08 -12.05
CA VAL A 122 7.34 -12.81 -12.82
C VAL A 122 7.15 -14.31 -12.60
N ALA A 123 6.20 -14.92 -13.30
CA ALA A 123 5.89 -16.34 -13.19
C ALA A 123 6.62 -17.22 -14.23
N SER A 124 7.02 -16.66 -15.37
CA SER A 124 7.73 -17.37 -16.44
C SER A 124 8.46 -16.40 -17.37
N LEU A 125 9.59 -16.84 -17.94
CA LEU A 125 10.44 -16.10 -18.89
C LEU A 125 9.81 -15.93 -20.30
N THR A 126 8.53 -16.27 -20.47
CA THR A 126 7.86 -16.34 -21.78
C THR A 126 6.99 -15.14 -22.08
N ASP A 127 6.42 -14.51 -21.05
CA ASP A 127 5.93 -13.14 -21.10
C ASP A 127 7.05 -12.21 -20.61
N ASP A 128 7.09 -10.95 -21.05
CA ASP A 128 7.98 -9.92 -20.47
C ASP A 128 7.18 -9.07 -19.46
N PRO A 129 6.92 -9.59 -18.24
CA PRO A 129 6.17 -8.86 -17.20
C PRO A 129 6.92 -7.61 -16.70
N LEU A 130 8.16 -7.42 -17.16
CA LEU A 130 9.01 -6.27 -16.85
C LEU A 130 9.23 -5.36 -18.09
N SER A 131 8.42 -5.52 -19.14
CA SER A 131 8.40 -4.57 -20.24
C SER A 131 8.17 -3.13 -19.73
N PRO A 132 8.74 -2.11 -20.38
CA PRO A 132 8.59 -0.72 -19.93
C PRO A 132 7.13 -0.30 -19.72
N ASP A 133 6.23 -0.67 -20.63
CA ASP A 133 4.81 -0.31 -20.56
C ASP A 133 4.09 -1.01 -19.40
N ALA A 134 4.37 -2.30 -19.18
CA ALA A 134 3.82 -3.03 -18.03
C ALA A 134 4.31 -2.45 -16.70
N LEU A 135 5.58 -2.05 -16.63
CA LEU A 135 6.16 -1.41 -15.45
C LEU A 135 5.53 -0.04 -15.19
N VAL A 136 5.35 0.78 -16.23
CA VAL A 136 4.67 2.08 -16.12
C VAL A 136 3.24 1.90 -15.63
N ALA A 137 2.48 0.97 -16.21
CA ALA A 137 1.10 0.69 -15.79
C ALA A 137 1.01 0.24 -14.32
N ALA A 138 1.94 -0.62 -13.88
CA ALA A 138 2.03 -1.04 -12.49
C ALA A 138 2.39 0.15 -11.56
N GLN A 139 3.34 1.01 -11.95
CA GLN A 139 3.73 2.17 -11.15
C GLN A 139 2.59 3.19 -11.00
N THR A 140 1.80 3.40 -12.06
CA THR A 140 0.63 4.28 -12.07
C THR A 140 -0.36 3.89 -10.96
N THR A 141 -0.80 2.64 -10.94
CA THR A 141 -1.73 2.15 -9.92
C THR A 141 -1.04 1.80 -8.59
N GLY A 142 0.29 1.77 -8.56
CA GLY A 142 1.11 1.49 -7.39
C GLY A 142 1.69 2.74 -6.75
N VAL A 143 3.00 2.92 -6.89
CA VAL A 143 3.76 3.94 -6.15
C VAL A 143 3.36 5.38 -6.49
N PHE A 144 2.97 5.66 -7.73
CA PHE A 144 2.56 7.02 -8.12
C PHE A 144 1.23 7.40 -7.48
N HIS A 145 0.21 6.53 -7.58
CA HIS A 145 -1.05 6.76 -6.90
C HIS A 145 -0.89 6.76 -5.37
N ALA A 146 -0.05 5.89 -4.81
CA ALA A 146 0.26 5.89 -3.38
C ALA A 146 0.90 7.23 -2.92
N PHE A 147 1.77 7.81 -3.74
CA PHE A 147 2.34 9.12 -3.47
C PHE A 147 1.30 10.23 -3.54
N ALA A 148 0.41 10.21 -4.55
CA ALA A 148 -0.72 11.14 -4.61
C ALA A 148 -1.61 11.04 -3.37
N LEU A 149 -1.89 9.82 -2.89
CA LEU A 149 -2.64 9.58 -1.66
C LEU A 149 -1.93 10.18 -0.43
N VAL A 150 -0.61 10.03 -0.31
CA VAL A 150 0.17 10.68 0.76
C VAL A 150 0.02 12.20 0.75
N GLN A 151 -0.02 12.81 -0.44
CA GLN A 151 -0.21 14.25 -0.59
C GLN A 151 -1.62 14.70 -0.21
N VAL A 152 -2.66 14.00 -0.67
CA VAL A 152 -4.06 14.32 -0.36
C VAL A 152 -4.32 14.17 1.14
N LEU A 153 -3.89 13.06 1.75
CA LEU A 153 -4.01 12.85 3.19
C LEU A 153 -3.17 13.84 4.02
N ALA A 154 -2.12 14.45 3.44
CA ALA A 154 -1.35 15.52 4.09
C ALA A 154 -2.15 16.81 4.24
N ALA A 155 -2.89 17.14 3.19
CA ALA A 155 -3.59 18.40 3.05
C ALA A 155 -4.94 18.36 3.76
N ALA A 156 -5.51 17.17 3.92
CA ALA A 156 -6.78 16.97 4.61
C ALA A 156 -6.63 17.11 6.14
N SER A 157 -7.55 17.85 6.75
CA SER A 157 -7.66 18.00 8.19
C SER A 157 -8.72 17.04 8.75
N PHE A 158 -8.37 15.77 8.88
CA PHE A 158 -9.27 14.79 9.50
C PHE A 158 -9.26 14.92 11.03
N ALA A 159 -10.42 14.69 11.67
CA ALA A 159 -10.55 14.71 13.12
C ALA A 159 -9.67 13.66 13.82
N GLU A 160 -9.55 12.48 13.19
CA GLU A 160 -8.60 11.45 13.58
C GLU A 160 -7.77 11.01 12.36
N PRO A 161 -6.47 10.74 12.53
CA PRO A 161 -5.64 10.33 11.41
C PRO A 161 -5.98 8.89 10.97
N ALA A 162 -6.24 8.73 9.68
CA ALA A 162 -6.52 7.43 9.11
C ALA A 162 -5.31 6.48 9.19
N ARG A 163 -5.60 5.18 9.36
CA ARG A 163 -4.64 4.11 9.08
C ARG A 163 -4.56 3.90 7.58
N VAL A 164 -3.36 3.79 7.02
CA VAL A 164 -3.17 3.52 5.59
C VAL A 164 -2.45 2.19 5.41
N VAL A 165 -3.08 1.27 4.71
CA VAL A 165 -2.60 -0.11 4.50
C VAL A 165 -2.40 -0.35 3.02
N PHE A 166 -1.19 -0.68 2.59
CA PHE A 166 -0.90 -1.13 1.24
C PHE A 166 -0.82 -2.66 1.21
N LEU A 167 -1.57 -3.29 0.31
CA LEU A 167 -1.53 -4.73 0.08
C LEU A 167 -0.69 -5.01 -1.16
N THR A 168 0.42 -5.72 -0.97
CA THR A 168 1.27 -6.22 -2.04
C THR A 168 1.22 -7.75 -2.06
N ARG A 169 1.69 -8.38 -3.13
CA ARG A 169 1.83 -9.83 -3.22
C ARG A 169 3.20 -10.17 -3.72
N HIS A 170 3.87 -11.10 -3.05
CA HIS A 170 5.14 -11.66 -3.53
C HIS A 170 6.21 -10.60 -3.81
N SER A 171 6.16 -9.46 -3.12
CA SER A 171 7.04 -8.32 -3.36
C SER A 171 8.23 -8.29 -2.40
N VAL A 172 8.24 -9.17 -1.39
CA VAL A 172 9.28 -9.26 -0.36
C VAL A 172 9.74 -10.70 -0.18
N GLN A 173 11.06 -10.88 -0.07
CA GLN A 173 11.65 -12.12 0.41
C GLN A 173 11.57 -12.14 1.93
N VAL A 174 10.82 -13.09 2.50
CA VAL A 174 10.67 -13.29 3.95
C VAL A 174 11.60 -14.41 4.42
N THR A 175 11.73 -15.47 3.62
CA THR A 175 12.62 -16.62 3.86
C THR A 175 13.72 -16.69 2.80
N GLU A 176 14.83 -17.40 3.09
CA GLU A 176 15.90 -17.62 2.11
C GLU A 176 15.42 -18.37 0.86
N THR A 177 14.33 -19.13 0.97
CA THR A 177 13.74 -19.88 -0.15
C THR A 177 12.75 -19.08 -0.98
N ASP A 178 12.34 -17.88 -0.55
CA ASP A 178 11.39 -17.10 -1.34
C ASP A 178 12.09 -16.50 -2.55
N CYS A 179 11.44 -16.62 -3.71
CA CYS A 179 11.82 -15.91 -4.92
C CYS A 179 10.71 -14.89 -5.24
N PRO A 180 10.87 -13.61 -4.85
CA PRO A 180 9.84 -12.61 -5.05
C PRO A 180 9.53 -12.42 -6.53
N THR A 181 8.27 -12.69 -6.91
CA THR A 181 7.80 -12.57 -8.29
C THR A 181 7.08 -11.25 -8.54
N GLY A 182 6.59 -10.56 -7.49
CA GLY A 182 5.85 -9.30 -7.57
C GLY A 182 6.75 -8.06 -7.52
N LEU A 183 7.85 -8.04 -8.28
CA LEU A 183 8.87 -6.98 -8.20
C LEU A 183 8.35 -5.59 -8.59
N THR A 184 7.30 -5.52 -9.41
CA THR A 184 6.69 -4.26 -9.87
C THR A 184 6.04 -3.46 -8.73
N ALA A 185 5.64 -4.11 -7.64
CA ALA A 185 5.12 -3.46 -6.43
C ALA A 185 6.23 -3.05 -5.43
N ALA A 186 7.49 -3.46 -5.64
CA ALA A 186 8.60 -3.20 -4.71
C ALA A 186 8.81 -1.70 -4.35
N PRO A 187 8.60 -0.72 -5.26
CA PRO A 187 8.74 0.69 -4.91
C PRO A 187 7.82 1.16 -3.76
N LEU A 188 6.66 0.52 -3.57
CA LEU A 188 5.76 0.82 -2.44
C LEU A 188 6.43 0.60 -1.08
N ARG A 189 7.34 -0.38 -0.99
CA ARG A 189 8.08 -0.64 0.25
C ARG A 189 8.99 0.51 0.63
N GLY A 190 9.66 1.10 -0.35
CA GLY A 190 10.47 2.30 -0.16
C GLY A 190 9.62 3.48 0.33
N LEU A 191 8.51 3.73 -0.37
CA LEU A 191 7.58 4.81 -0.02
C LEU A 191 7.02 4.65 1.40
N VAL A 192 6.49 3.48 1.76
CA VAL A 192 5.91 3.22 3.09
C VAL A 192 6.94 3.38 4.21
N ARG A 193 8.21 3.03 3.96
CA ARG A 193 9.28 3.25 4.95
C ARG A 193 9.56 4.73 5.19
N VAL A 194 9.57 5.54 4.14
CA VAL A 194 9.80 6.99 4.25
C VAL A 194 8.60 7.65 4.94
N THR A 195 7.38 7.34 4.53
CA THR A 195 6.18 7.96 5.10
C THR A 195 6.00 7.68 6.58
N ARG A 196 6.42 6.51 7.08
CA ARG A 196 6.44 6.21 8.53
C ARG A 196 7.28 7.20 9.34
N ASN A 197 8.33 7.76 8.76
CA ASN A 197 9.22 8.70 9.43
C ASN A 197 8.81 10.15 9.23
N GLU A 198 8.24 10.49 8.07
CA GLU A 198 7.87 11.87 7.74
C GLU A 198 6.45 12.24 8.17
N ARG A 199 5.54 11.26 8.27
CA ARG A 199 4.10 11.48 8.48
C ARG A 199 3.59 10.73 9.70
N LEU A 200 3.95 11.25 10.87
CA LEU A 200 3.65 10.64 12.16
C LEU A 200 2.17 10.68 12.56
N ALA A 201 1.36 11.54 11.92
CA ALA A 201 -0.08 11.59 12.18
C ALA A 201 -0.74 10.28 11.75
N GLN A 202 -0.51 9.82 10.51
CA GLN A 202 -1.08 8.58 9.98
C GLN A 202 -0.24 7.35 10.33
N ARG A 203 -0.91 6.20 10.46
CA ARG A 203 -0.24 4.91 10.62
C ARG A 203 -0.12 4.21 9.26
N TRP A 204 1.10 4.12 8.74
CA TRP A 204 1.40 3.51 7.44
C TRP A 204 1.82 2.04 7.58
N ILE A 205 1.10 1.14 6.92
CA ILE A 205 1.27 -0.31 7.01
C ILE A 205 1.42 -0.87 5.60
N GLN A 206 2.34 -1.82 5.44
CA GLN A 206 2.40 -2.67 4.25
C GLN A 206 2.20 -4.11 4.70
N ILE A 207 1.34 -4.84 4.00
CA ILE A 207 1.12 -6.27 4.19
C ILE A 207 1.42 -6.94 2.84
N ASP A 208 2.42 -7.81 2.82
CA ASP A 208 2.73 -8.62 1.65
C ASP A 208 2.05 -9.98 1.78
N LEU A 209 1.22 -10.33 0.80
CA LEU A 209 0.48 -11.58 0.74
C LEU A 209 1.34 -12.67 0.10
N ALA A 210 1.17 -13.91 0.58
CA ALA A 210 1.77 -15.10 -0.01
C ALA A 210 1.18 -15.42 -1.40
N ALA A 211 1.78 -16.38 -2.09
CA ALA A 211 1.29 -16.84 -3.39
C ALA A 211 0.13 -17.76 -3.10
N THR A 212 -0.90 -17.63 -3.90
CA THR A 212 -2.00 -18.59 -3.99
C THR A 212 -1.62 -19.75 -4.88
#